data_AF-A0A8R7R9Q2-F1
#
_entry.id   AF-A0A8R7R9Q2-F1
#
_cell.length_a   1.000
_cell.length_b   1.000
_cell.length_c   1.000
_cell.angle_alpha   90.00
_cell.angle_beta   90.00
_cell.angle_gamma   90.00
#
_symmetry.space_group_name_H-M   'P 1'
#
loop_
_entity.id
_entity.type
_entity.pdbx_description
1 polymer ?
#
loop_
_entity_poly.entity_id
_entity_poly.type
_entity_poly.pdbx_seq_one_letter_code
_entity_poly.pdbx_strand_id
1 'polypeptide(L)'
;MITDNIITAYECLHFMKRNKAKKNQSCALNLDMMKAYDRVEWSYLRAVMLKLGFNARWVDIVMSLVTMVKFSMMFNGKKLQQFEPSRGIRQGDPISPYLFLIEAEGLSC
;
A
#
# COMPACT_ATOMS: atom_id res chain seq x y z
N MET A 1 -9.38 -13.23 0.51
CA MET A 1 -8.33 -12.25 0.15
C MET A 1 -7.13 -12.28 1.09
N ILE A 2 -7.24 -11.87 2.37
CA ILE A 2 -6.07 -11.94 3.30
C ILE A 2 -5.75 -13.38 3.70
N THR A 3 -6.77 -14.18 4.04
CA THR A 3 -6.61 -15.58 4.44
C THR A 3 -5.99 -16.43 3.34
N ASP A 4 -6.40 -16.20 2.08
CA ASP A 4 -5.87 -16.94 0.92
C ASP A 4 -4.39 -16.62 0.68
N ASN A 5 -3.98 -15.35 0.84
CA ASN A 5 -2.57 -14.96 0.74
C ASN A 5 -1.73 -15.61 1.85
N ILE A 6 -2.27 -15.71 3.08
CA ILE A 6 -1.59 -16.39 4.20
C ILE A 6 -1.44 -17.88 3.91
N ILE A 7 -2.49 -18.54 3.41
CA ILE A 7 -2.46 -19.97 3.06
C ILE A 7 -1.44 -20.21 1.95
N THR A 8 -1.48 -19.41 0.88
CA THR A 8 -0.54 -19.51 -0.24
C THR A 8 0.92 -19.36 0.22
N ALA A 9 1.21 -18.35 1.05
CA ALA A 9 2.53 -18.15 1.61
C ALA A 9 2.96 -19.35 2.48
N TYR A 10 2.04 -19.91 3.27
CA TYR A 10 2.30 -21.07 4.12
C TYR A 10 2.60 -22.33 3.30
N GLU A 11 1.85 -22.56 2.22
CA GLU A 11 2.07 -23.67 1.29
C GLU A 11 3.42 -23.56 0.57
N CYS A 12 3.78 -22.36 0.09
CA CYS A 12 5.10 -22.11 -0.50
C CYS A 12 6.22 -22.42 0.51
N LEU A 13 6.12 -21.92 1.73
CA LEU A 13 7.10 -22.17 2.80
C LEU A 13 7.20 -23.66 3.15
N HIS A 14 6.06 -24.35 3.24
CA HIS A 14 6.01 -25.77 3.52
C HIS A 14 6.65 -26.60 2.41
N PHE A 15 6.36 -26.27 1.14
CA PHE A 15 6.98 -26.89 -0.02
C PHE A 15 8.51 -26.73 -0.01
N MET A 16 9.00 -25.52 0.25
CA MET A 16 10.44 -25.26 0.35
C MET A 16 11.10 -26.03 1.50
N LYS A 17 10.46 -26.13 2.67
CA LYS A 17 10.97 -26.92 3.80
C LYS A 17 11.02 -28.42 3.52
N ARG A 18 10.10 -28.95 2.70
CA ARG A 18 10.00 -30.38 2.38
C ARG A 18 10.93 -30.80 1.23
N ASN A 19 11.31 -29.86 0.35
CA ASN A 19 12.25 -30.08 -0.73
C ASN A 19 13.71 -30.04 -0.24
N LYS A 20 14.26 -31.20 0.12
CA LYS A 20 15.69 -31.37 0.53
C LYS A 20 16.66 -31.59 -0.64
N ALA A 21 16.21 -31.45 -1.88
CA ALA A 21 17.03 -31.76 -3.06
C ALA A 21 18.15 -30.71 -3.23
N LYS A 22 19.42 -31.14 -3.17
CA LYS A 22 20.64 -30.29 -3.33
C LYS A 22 20.68 -29.46 -4.64
N LYS A 23 19.83 -29.77 -5.61
CA LYS A 23 19.80 -29.18 -6.96
C LYS A 23 18.81 -28.01 -7.13
N ASN A 24 17.80 -27.88 -6.25
CA ASN A 24 16.79 -26.82 -6.30
C ASN A 24 16.80 -26.04 -4.98
N GLN A 25 17.74 -25.10 -4.83
CA GLN A 25 17.76 -24.19 -3.69
C GLN A 25 16.74 -23.07 -3.93
N SER A 26 15.56 -23.20 -3.31
CA SER A 26 14.56 -22.12 -3.29
C SER A 26 14.85 -21.17 -2.13
N CYS A 27 14.73 -19.87 -2.37
CA CYS A 27 14.86 -18.84 -1.35
C CYS A 27 13.53 -18.09 -1.22
N ALA A 28 13.12 -17.80 0.02
CA ALA A 28 11.98 -16.94 0.30
C ALA A 28 12.47 -15.55 0.68
N LEU A 29 11.98 -14.52 0.00
CA LEU A 29 12.21 -13.13 0.37
C LEU A 29 10.89 -12.54 0.89
N ASN A 30 10.88 -12.13 2.15
CA ASN A 30 9.75 -11.39 2.72
C ASN A 30 10.10 -9.91 2.76
N LEU A 31 9.35 -9.09 2.02
CA LEU A 31 9.52 -7.64 1.97
C LEU A 31 8.38 -6.99 2.75
N ASP A 32 8.73 -6.31 3.85
CA ASP A 32 7.77 -5.55 4.66
C ASP A 32 7.87 -4.06 4.32
N MET A 33 6.72 -3.43 4.05
CA MET A 33 6.65 -2.00 3.76
C MET A 33 6.41 -1.21 5.04
N MET A 34 7.49 -0.65 5.60
CA MET A 34 7.39 0.16 6.80
C MET A 34 6.49 1.38 6.59
N LYS A 35 5.41 1.47 7.38
CA LYS A 35 4.43 2.57 7.32
C LYS A 35 3.88 2.80 5.91
N ALA A 36 3.48 1.73 5.25
CA ALA A 36 3.03 1.73 3.86
C ALA A 36 2.03 2.86 3.55
N TYR A 37 0.98 3.02 4.37
CA TYR A 37 -0.02 4.07 4.21
C TYR A 37 0.54 5.49 4.37
N ASP A 38 1.51 5.72 5.26
CA ASP A 38 2.08 7.06 5.52
C ASP A 38 3.10 7.50 4.46
N ARG A 39 3.55 6.56 3.62
CA ARG A 39 4.66 6.77 2.68
C ARG A 39 4.25 6.77 1.21
N VAL A 40 2.96 6.62 0.91
CA VAL A 40 2.45 6.71 -0.46
C VAL A 40 2.73 8.08 -1.05
N GLU A 41 3.56 8.15 -2.09
CA GLU A 41 3.84 9.39 -2.81
C GLU A 41 2.70 9.69 -3.80
N TRP A 42 2.07 10.86 -3.65
CA TRP A 42 0.86 11.21 -4.40
C TRP A 42 1.09 11.33 -5.92
N SER A 43 2.26 11.83 -6.31
CA SER A 43 2.66 11.92 -7.72
C SER A 43 2.78 10.54 -8.36
N TYR A 44 3.31 9.57 -7.61
CA TYR A 44 3.42 8.18 -8.04
C TYR A 44 2.05 7.52 -8.16
N LEU A 45 1.20 7.62 -7.12
CA LEU A 45 -0.16 7.08 -7.15
C LEU A 45 -0.96 7.59 -8.36
N ARG A 46 -0.91 8.91 -8.62
CA ARG A 46 -1.56 9.51 -9.80
C ARG A 46 -1.01 8.94 -11.10
N ALA A 47 0.30 8.80 -11.23
CA ALA A 47 0.94 8.27 -12.42
C ALA A 47 0.55 6.81 -12.68
N VAL A 48 0.50 5.97 -11.63
CA VAL A 48 0.08 4.57 -11.72
C VAL A 48 -1.37 4.45 -12.15
N MET A 49 -2.28 5.22 -11.54
CA MET A 49 -3.69 5.23 -11.96
C MET A 49 -3.86 5.63 -13.43
N LEU A 50 -3.13 6.65 -13.92
CA LEU A 50 -3.18 7.01 -15.33
C LEU A 50 -2.59 5.91 -16.22
N LYS A 51 -1.50 5.26 -15.79
CA LYS A 51 -0.86 4.18 -16.54
C LYS A 51 -1.73 2.93 -16.65
N LEU A 52 -2.53 2.64 -15.62
CA LEU A 52 -3.51 1.55 -15.62
C LEU A 52 -4.78 1.86 -16.43
N GLY A 53 -4.88 3.06 -17.02
CA GLY A 53 -5.96 3.42 -17.94
C GLY A 53 -7.20 4.04 -17.26
N PHE A 54 -7.10 4.46 -16.00
CA PHE A 54 -8.19 5.17 -15.35
C PHE A 54 -8.45 6.52 -16.03
N ASN A 55 -9.72 6.92 -16.10
CA ASN A 55 -10.10 8.19 -16.71
C ASN A 55 -9.50 9.38 -15.93
N ALA A 56 -8.86 10.31 -16.64
CA ALA A 56 -8.15 11.44 -16.02
C ALA A 56 -9.03 12.28 -15.08
N ARG A 57 -10.29 12.56 -15.44
CA ARG A 57 -11.21 13.32 -14.58
C ARG A 57 -11.52 12.55 -13.29
N TRP A 58 -11.67 11.24 -13.37
CA TRP A 58 -11.89 10.41 -12.18
C TRP A 58 -10.63 10.37 -11.30
N VAL A 59 -9.45 10.25 -11.90
CA VAL A 59 -8.17 10.34 -11.17
C VAL A 59 -8.05 11.67 -10.43
N ASP A 60 -8.38 12.78 -11.08
CA ASP A 60 -8.30 14.10 -10.43
C ASP A 60 -9.28 14.23 -9.25
N ILE A 61 -10.48 13.65 -9.34
CA ILE A 61 -11.43 13.58 -8.22
C ILE A 61 -10.83 12.78 -7.06
N VAL A 62 -10.31 11.59 -7.33
CA VAL A 62 -9.69 10.74 -6.29
C VAL A 62 -8.50 11.44 -5.66
N MET A 63 -7.62 12.04 -6.47
CA MET A 63 -6.46 12.77 -5.96
C MET A 63 -6.88 13.97 -5.12
N SER A 64 -7.96 14.68 -5.48
CA SER A 64 -8.45 15.79 -4.65
C SER A 64 -8.87 15.32 -3.24
N LEU A 65 -9.47 14.13 -3.11
CA LEU A 65 -9.84 13.54 -1.83
C LEU A 65 -8.61 13.17 -1.00
N VAL A 66 -7.58 12.64 -1.65
CA VAL A 66 -6.32 12.25 -1.01
C VAL A 66 -5.55 13.49 -0.52
N THR A 67 -5.50 14.57 -1.31
CA THR A 67 -4.67 15.74 -0.99
C THR A 67 -5.35 16.77 -0.07
N MET A 68 -6.68 16.82 0.00
CA MET A 68 -7.41 17.78 0.87
C MET A 68 -7.37 17.42 2.36
N VAL A 69 -6.84 16.26 2.74
CA VAL A 69 -6.83 15.82 4.13
C VAL A 69 -5.92 16.71 4.96
N LYS A 70 -6.39 17.17 6.11
CA LYS A 70 -5.59 17.92 7.08
C LYS A 70 -5.46 17.12 8.38
N PHE A 71 -4.26 17.02 8.92
CA PHE A 71 -3.98 16.25 10.13
C PHE A 71 -3.78 17.15 11.34
N SER A 72 -4.14 16.64 12.51
CA SER A 72 -3.84 17.28 13.78
C SER A 72 -3.61 16.17 14.81
N MET A 73 -2.55 16.30 15.59
CA MET A 73 -2.15 15.30 16.57
C MET A 73 -2.75 15.63 17.93
N MET A 74 -3.20 14.61 18.65
CA MET A 74 -3.61 14.76 20.04
C MET A 74 -2.44 14.41 20.94
N PHE A 75 -2.01 15.36 21.78
CA PHE A 75 -0.91 15.16 22.72
C PHE A 75 -1.37 15.57 24.13
N ASN A 76 -1.31 14.63 25.08
CA ASN A 76 -1.81 14.81 26.45
C ASN A 76 -3.23 15.37 26.53
N GLY A 77 -4.15 14.86 25.68
CA GLY A 77 -5.54 15.31 25.62
C GLY A 77 -5.76 16.67 24.96
N LYS A 78 -4.70 17.36 24.51
CA LYS A 78 -4.79 18.62 23.77
C LYS A 78 -4.54 18.39 22.29
N LYS A 79 -5.39 19.00 21.46
CA LYS A 79 -5.23 19.00 20.00
C LYS A 79 -4.13 19.98 19.61
N LEU A 80 -3.07 19.49 18.98
CA LEU A 80 -1.97 20.29 18.46
C LEU A 80 -2.37 20.99 17.16
N GLN A 81 -1.51 21.91 16.70
CA GLN A 81 -1.71 22.64 15.46
C GLN A 81 -1.97 21.69 14.28
N GLN A 82 -2.88 22.11 13.41
CA GLN A 82 -3.19 21.38 12.19
C GLN A 82 -2.06 21.57 11.17
N PHE A 83 -1.71 20.50 10.47
CA PHE A 83 -0.73 20.52 9.39
C PHE A 83 -1.28 19.79 8.17
N GLU A 84 -0.73 20.12 7.02
CA GLU A 84 -1.09 19.50 5.74
C GLU A 84 -0.04 18.42 5.42
N PRO A 85 -0.47 17.18 5.16
CA PRO A 85 0.42 16.14 4.69
C PRO A 85 0.91 16.47 3.28
N SER A 86 2.14 16.07 2.96
CA SER A 86 2.65 16.10 1.58
C SER A 86 2.57 14.74 0.89
N ARG A 87 2.28 13.68 1.66
CA ARG A 87 2.23 12.28 1.22
C ARG A 87 1.39 11.44 2.17
N GLY A 88 1.15 10.21 1.77
CA GLY A 88 0.41 9.21 2.52
C GLY A 88 -1.09 9.26 2.26
N ILE A 89 -1.77 8.20 2.71
CA ILE A 89 -3.20 8.00 2.57
C ILE A 89 -3.80 7.70 3.94
N ARG A 90 -5.06 8.11 4.15
CA ARG A 90 -5.68 8.08 5.48
C ARG A 90 -6.00 6.65 5.91
N GLN A 91 -5.36 6.17 6.96
CA GLN A 91 -5.73 4.88 7.56
C GLN A 91 -7.15 4.96 8.17
N GLY A 92 -7.97 3.95 7.90
CA GLY A 92 -9.37 3.91 8.32
C GLY A 92 -10.36 4.59 7.35
N ASP A 93 -9.87 5.21 6.27
CA ASP A 93 -10.73 5.59 5.15
C ASP A 93 -11.05 4.35 4.29
N PRO A 94 -12.32 4.07 3.97
CA PRO A 94 -12.70 2.93 3.13
C PRO A 94 -11.99 2.86 1.77
N ILE A 95 -11.56 3.99 1.20
CA ILE A 95 -10.89 4.01 -0.12
C ILE A 95 -9.39 3.65 -0.03
N SER A 96 -8.75 3.91 1.11
CA SER A 96 -7.31 3.78 1.28
C SER A 96 -6.75 2.38 0.97
N PRO A 97 -7.38 1.26 1.38
CA PRO A 97 -6.89 -0.06 1.03
C PRO A 97 -6.83 -0.31 -0.50
N TYR A 98 -7.79 0.24 -1.25
CA TYR A 98 -7.84 0.09 -2.70
C TYR A 98 -6.79 0.94 -3.41
N LEU A 99 -6.57 2.18 -2.93
CA LEU A 99 -5.52 3.04 -3.46
C LEU A 99 -4.13 2.44 -3.22
N PHE A 100 -3.93 1.81 -2.05
CA PHE A 100 -2.70 1.09 -1.76
C PHE A 100 -2.50 -0.12 -2.69
N LEU A 101 -3.55 -0.88 -2.98
CA LEU A 101 -3.45 -2.00 -3.92
C LEU A 101 -3.08 -1.52 -5.32
N ILE A 102 -3.71 -0.44 -5.80
CA ILE A 102 -3.41 0.16 -7.11
C ILE A 102 -1.94 0.59 -7.18
N GLU A 103 -1.42 1.22 -6.13
CA GLU A 103 -0.02 1.63 -6.03
C GLU A 103 0.94 0.43 -6.09
N ALA A 104 0.60 -0.64 -5.37
CA ALA A 104 1.36 -1.89 -5.36
C ALA A 104 1.33 -2.63 -6.72
N GLU A 105 0.22 -2.58 -7.47
CA GLU A 105 0.16 -3.11 -8.84
C GLU A 105 1.18 -2.43 -9.77
N GLY A 106 1.45 -1.14 -9.55
CA GLY A 106 2.51 -0.43 -10.27
C GLY A 106 3.93 -0.97 -9.99
N LEU A 107 4.15 -1.63 -8.86
CA LEU A 107 5.43 -2.25 -8.46
C LEU A 107 5.59 -3.70 -8.98
N SER A 108 4.50 -4.30 -9.47
CA SER A 108 4.47 -5.68 -9.98
C SER A 108 4.81 -5.78 -11.48
N CYS A 109 5.09 -4.65 -12.13
CA CYS A 109 5.43 -4.54 -13.56
C CYS A 109 6.91 -4.80 -13.85
#